data_AF-A0A3E0J8Q2-F1
#
_entry.id   AF-A0A3E0J8Q2-F1
#
_cell.length_a   1.000
_cell.length_b   1.000
_cell.length_c   1.000
_cell.angle_alpha   90.00
_cell.angle_beta   90.00
_cell.angle_gamma   90.00
#
_symmetry.space_group_name_H-M   'P 1'
#
loop_
_entity.id
_entity.type
_entity.pdbx_description
1 polymer ?
#
loop_
_entity_poly.entity_id
_entity_poly.type
_entity_poly.pdbx_seq_one_letter_code
_entity_poly.pdbx_strand_id
1 'polypeptide(L)'
;MIIVGGETMNVVAIVQARMEGSACPGIIMNKVNGKPLLTYLIERVRRAKKIDQLVVSTSTKETDDPIVQLCHQLNVETFRGSEKDVQGSWSKASVMPEVS
;
A
#
# COMPACT_ATOMS: atom_id res chain seq x y z
N MET A 1 -27.22 30.94 1.62
CA MET A 1 -26.81 29.57 1.28
C MET A 1 -25.34 29.44 1.64
N ILE A 2 -25.05 28.85 2.80
CA ILE A 2 -23.70 28.42 3.17
C ILE A 2 -23.88 27.07 3.86
N ILE A 3 -23.54 25.99 3.16
CA ILE A 3 -23.33 24.69 3.78
C ILE A 3 -21.83 24.66 4.08
N VAL A 4 -21.44 24.89 5.34
CA VAL A 4 -20.05 24.77 5.78
C VAL A 4 -19.80 23.32 6.17
N GLY A 5 -18.88 22.67 5.42
CA GLY A 5 -17.97 21.61 5.86
C GLY A 5 -18.57 20.38 6.52
N GLY A 6 -18.84 19.33 5.73
CA GLY A 6 -18.83 17.96 6.25
C GLY A 6 -17.41 17.40 6.15
N GLU A 7 -16.83 16.93 7.25
CA GLU A 7 -15.57 16.17 7.21
C GLU A 7 -15.78 14.93 6.33
N THR A 8 -15.16 14.91 5.16
CA THR A 8 -15.17 13.74 4.29
C THR A 8 -14.18 12.72 4.86
N MET A 9 -14.70 11.61 5.39
CA MET A 9 -13.89 10.46 5.83
C MET A 9 -13.06 9.94 4.64
N ASN A 10 -11.74 10.12 4.71
CA ASN A 10 -10.79 9.59 3.72
C ASN A 10 -10.40 8.16 4.11
N VAL A 11 -10.76 7.17 3.30
CA VAL A 11 -10.50 5.75 3.55
C VAL A 11 -9.27 5.31 2.77
N VAL A 12 -8.16 5.14 3.50
CA VAL A 12 -6.89 4.66 2.95
C VAL A 12 -6.76 3.15 3.16
N ALA A 13 -6.51 2.42 2.08
CA ALA A 13 -6.18 1.00 2.14
C ALA A 13 -4.66 0.80 2.12
N ILE A 14 -4.16 0.08 3.11
CA ILE A 14 -2.74 -0.25 3.23
C ILE A 14 -2.56 -1.74 2.97
N VAL A 15 -1.81 -2.07 1.91
CA VAL A 15 -1.40 -3.45 1.61
C VAL A 15 0.02 -3.65 2.09
N GLN A 16 0.20 -4.47 3.12
CA GLN A 16 1.53 -4.83 3.57
C GLN A 16 2.09 -5.97 2.70
N ALA A 17 3.27 -5.76 2.12
CA ALA A 17 3.90 -6.73 1.24
C ALA A 17 5.39 -6.90 1.62
N ARG A 18 5.83 -8.16 1.78
CA ARG A 18 7.22 -8.53 2.06
C ARG A 18 7.59 -9.80 1.31
N MET A 19 8.85 -9.89 0.91
CA MET A 19 9.42 -11.07 0.28
C MET A 19 9.69 -12.19 1.29
N GLU A 20 9.95 -11.83 2.55
CA GLU A 20 10.16 -12.78 3.63
C GLU A 20 8.81 -13.29 4.19
N GLY A 21 8.61 -14.61 4.18
CA GLY A 21 7.43 -15.23 4.77
C GLY A 21 7.72 -16.66 5.21
N SER A 22 7.28 -17.05 6.41
CA SER A 22 7.68 -18.30 7.08
C SER A 22 7.22 -19.58 6.37
N ALA A 23 6.14 -19.52 5.58
CA ALA A 23 5.56 -20.69 4.90
C ALA A 23 5.80 -20.71 3.37
N CYS A 24 6.12 -19.56 2.76
CA CYS A 24 6.47 -19.46 1.34
C CYS A 24 7.13 -18.10 1.05
N PRO A 25 8.47 -18.01 1.15
CA PRO A 25 9.20 -16.80 0.78
C PRO A 25 8.95 -16.44 -0.69
N GLY A 26 8.74 -15.15 -0.97
CA GLY A 26 8.57 -14.63 -2.32
C GLY A 26 7.19 -14.86 -2.95
N ILE A 27 6.22 -15.44 -2.23
CA ILE A 27 4.90 -15.79 -2.78
C ILE A 27 4.22 -14.62 -3.49
N ILE A 28 4.33 -13.41 -2.94
CA ILE A 28 3.69 -12.20 -3.49
C ILE A 28 4.22 -11.80 -4.87
N MET A 29 5.46 -12.20 -5.20
CA MET A 29 6.08 -11.95 -6.50
C MET A 29 6.01 -13.15 -7.45
N ASN A 30 5.49 -14.30 -6.99
CA ASN A 30 5.23 -15.43 -7.86
C ASN A 30 4.21 -15.03 -8.94
N LYS A 31 4.50 -15.45 -10.17
CA LYS A 31 3.66 -15.13 -11.32
C LYS A 31 2.56 -16.17 -11.48
N VAL A 32 1.33 -15.70 -11.60
CA VAL A 32 0.18 -16.48 -12.08
C VAL A 32 -0.27 -15.85 -13.37
N ASN A 33 -0.40 -16.64 -14.45
CA ASN A 33 -0.71 -16.16 -15.80
C ASN A 33 0.17 -14.97 -16.25
N GLY A 34 1.46 -15.02 -15.93
CA GLY A 34 2.44 -14.01 -16.31
C GLY A 34 2.49 -12.75 -15.44
N LYS A 35 1.56 -12.58 -14.47
CA LYS A 35 1.51 -11.42 -13.57
C LYS A 35 1.83 -11.82 -12.12
N PRO A 36 2.61 -11.02 -11.37
CA PRO A 36 2.81 -11.24 -9.93
C PRO A 36 1.49 -11.27 -9.15
N LEU A 37 1.41 -12.10 -8.10
CA LEU A 37 0.23 -12.17 -7.23
C LEU A 37 -0.14 -10.80 -6.62
N LEU A 38 0.87 -10.00 -6.25
CA LEU A 38 0.66 -8.64 -5.74
C LEU A 38 -0.08 -7.74 -6.76
N THR A 39 0.15 -7.91 -8.06
CA THR A 39 -0.56 -7.17 -9.11
C THR A 39 -2.06 -7.43 -9.04
N TYR A 40 -2.47 -8.70 -8.91
CA TYR A 40 -3.89 -9.05 -8.81
C TYR A 40 -4.55 -8.47 -7.56
N LEU A 41 -3.82 -8.44 -6.44
CA LEU A 41 -4.31 -7.83 -5.21
C LEU A 41 -4.54 -6.34 -5.40
N ILE A 42 -3.55 -5.62 -5.93
CA ILE A 42 -3.65 -4.19 -6.24
C ILE A 42 -4.83 -3.90 -7.18
N GLU A 43 -4.95 -4.64 -8.28
CA GLU A 43 -6.04 -4.50 -9.25
C GLU A 43 -7.42 -4.77 -8.61
N ARG A 44 -7.50 -5.66 -7.61
CA ARG A 44 -8.75 -5.93 -6.85
C ARG A 44 -9.07 -4.79 -5.89
N VAL A 45 -8.09 -4.32 -5.12
CA VAL A 45 -8.30 -3.25 -4.14
C VAL A 45 -8.71 -1.94 -4.85
N ARG A 46 -8.10 -1.63 -6.00
CA ARG A 46 -8.48 -0.48 -6.83
C ARG A 46 -9.93 -0.49 -7.34
N ARG A 47 -10.60 -1.63 -7.36
CA ARG A 47 -12.02 -1.73 -7.76
C ARG A 47 -12.99 -1.43 -6.62
N ALA A 48 -12.50 -1.27 -5.39
CA ALA A 48 -13.34 -0.95 -4.25
C ALA A 48 -13.87 0.49 -4.36
N LYS A 49 -15.18 0.68 -4.20
CA LYS A 49 -15.85 2.00 -4.31
C LYS A 49 -15.73 2.88 -3.07
N LYS A 50 -15.23 2.34 -1.97
CA LYS A 50 -15.16 2.99 -0.65
C LYS A 50 -13.72 3.24 -0.19
N ILE A 51 -12.75 3.08 -1.09
CA ILE A 51 -11.34 3.28 -0.82
C ILE A 51 -10.92 4.46 -1.68
N ASP A 52 -10.46 5.51 -1.03
CA ASP A 52 -10.03 6.74 -1.69
C ASP A 52 -8.56 6.65 -2.12
N GLN A 53 -7.73 5.94 -1.34
CA GLN A 53 -6.30 5.80 -1.56
C GLN A 53 -5.81 4.38 -1.30
N LEU A 54 -4.79 3.96 -2.05
CA LEU A 54 -4.11 2.67 -1.90
C LEU A 54 -2.61 2.89 -1.76
N VAL A 55 -2.06 2.42 -0.64
CA VAL A 55 -0.63 2.47 -0.34
C VAL A 55 -0.12 1.05 -0.09
N VAL A 56 1.04 0.71 -0.65
CA VAL A 56 1.74 -0.53 -0.33
C VAL A 56 2.83 -0.24 0.68
N SER A 57 2.76 -0.89 1.85
CA SER A 57 3.78 -0.81 2.89
C SER A 57 4.71 -2.01 2.79
N THR A 58 6.01 -1.76 2.71
CA THR A 58 7.05 -2.80 2.65
C THR A 58 8.23 -2.46 3.56
N SER A 59 9.21 -3.34 3.69
CA SER A 59 10.37 -3.07 4.55
C SER A 59 11.45 -2.24 3.85
N THR A 60 12.42 -1.77 4.62
CA THR A 60 13.63 -1.11 4.09
C THR A 60 14.69 -2.11 3.63
N LYS A 61 14.43 -3.42 3.69
CA LYS A 61 15.37 -4.45 3.23
C LYS A 61 15.41 -4.48 1.71
N GLU A 62 16.60 -4.63 1.14
CA GLU A 62 16.82 -4.76 -0.31
C GLU A 62 16.08 -5.96 -0.91
N THR A 63 15.82 -7.00 -0.11
CA THR A 63 15.02 -8.16 -0.52
C THR A 63 13.64 -7.74 -1.01
N ASP A 64 13.07 -6.65 -0.50
CA ASP A 64 11.76 -6.13 -0.88
C ASP A 64 11.79 -5.18 -2.10
N ASP A 65 12.95 -4.86 -2.68
CA ASP A 65 13.05 -3.97 -3.85
C ASP A 65 12.17 -4.37 -5.05
N PRO A 66 12.00 -5.68 -5.38
CA PRO A 66 11.10 -6.09 -6.45
C PRO A 66 9.64 -5.66 -6.24
N ILE A 67 9.20 -5.53 -4.97
CA ILE A 67 7.86 -5.06 -4.61
C ILE A 67 7.73 -3.59 -4.96
N VAL A 68 8.72 -2.77 -4.58
CA VAL A 68 8.74 -1.33 -4.85
C VAL A 68 8.74 -1.06 -6.35
N GLN A 69 9.56 -1.79 -7.10
CA GLN A 69 9.61 -1.70 -8.56
C GLN A 69 8.27 -2.05 -9.20
N LEU A 70 7.61 -3.12 -8.74
CA LEU A 70 6.29 -3.50 -9.24
C LEU A 70 5.23 -2.44 -8.94
N CYS A 71 5.22 -1.89 -7.72
CA CYS A 71 4.28 -0.83 -7.35
C CYS A 71 4.50 0.45 -8.16
N HIS A 72 5.76 0.82 -8.43
CA HIS A 72 6.10 1.93 -9.31
C HIS A 72 5.56 1.70 -10.72
N GLN A 73 5.73 0.49 -11.28
CA GLN A 73 5.16 0.12 -12.59
C GLN A 73 3.62 0.20 -12.62
N LEU A 74 2.97 -0.12 -11.51
CA LEU A 74 1.51 -0.06 -11.36
C LEU A 74 0.99 1.32 -10.97
N ASN A 75 1.88 2.31 -10.79
CA ASN A 75 1.57 3.65 -10.28
C ASN A 75 0.81 3.62 -8.94
N VAL A 76 1.30 2.82 -7.99
CA VAL A 76 0.76 2.71 -6.63
C VAL A 76 1.76 3.32 -5.66
N GLU A 77 1.27 4.10 -4.71
CA GLU A 77 2.10 4.71 -3.68
C GLU A 77 2.75 3.62 -2.80
N THR A 78 4.03 3.81 -2.50
CA THR A 78 4.79 2.86 -1.69
C THR A 78 5.42 3.54 -0.49
N PHE A 79 5.33 2.88 0.65
CA PHE A 79 6.00 3.29 1.87
C PHE A 79 6.95 2.18 2.31
N ARG A 80 8.22 2.53 2.56
CA ARG A 80 9.22 1.63 3.13
C ARG A 80 9.44 1.97 4.60
N GLY A 81 9.25 1.01 5.50
CA GLY A 81 9.39 1.21 6.94
C GLY A 81 9.78 -0.05 7.70
N SER A 82 10.25 0.10 8.93
CA SER A 82 10.63 -1.05 9.78
C SER A 82 9.39 -1.82 10.26
N GLU A 83 9.55 -3.09 10.59
CA GLU A 83 8.47 -3.97 11.09
C GLU A 83 7.77 -3.41 12.34
N LYS A 84 8.51 -2.66 13.17
CA LYS A 84 7.99 -1.96 14.35
C LYS A 84 7.23 -0.67 14.01
N ASP A 85 7.46 -0.09 12.83
CA ASP A 85 6.77 1.11 12.36
C ASP A 85 5.46 0.80 11.65
N VAL A 86 5.09 -0.47 11.47
CA VAL A 86 3.79 -0.83 10.89
C VAL A 86 2.64 -0.36 11.81
N GLN A 87 2.87 -0.30 13.12
CA GLN A 87 1.96 0.38 14.07
C GLN A 87 2.09 1.91 14.03
N GLY A 88 3.27 2.47 13.74
CA GLY A 88 3.49 3.92 13.59
C GLY A 88 3.05 4.51 12.24
N SER A 89 2.85 3.66 11.23
CA SER A 89 2.47 4.05 9.87
C SER A 89 1.01 4.50 9.76
N TRP A 90 0.16 4.13 10.72
CA TRP A 90 -1.23 4.58 10.79
C TRP A 90 -1.27 6.06 11.17
N SER A 91 -0.41 6.46 12.11
CA SER A 91 -0.34 7.85 12.57
C SER A 91 0.06 8.80 11.45
N LYS A 92 1.06 8.46 10.62
CA LYS A 92 1.52 9.33 9.52
C LYS A 92 0.58 9.38 8.31
N ALA A 93 -0.14 8.31 8.00
CA ALA A 93 -1.15 8.34 6.94
C ALA A 93 -2.43 9.11 7.35
N SER A 94 -2.73 9.17 8.65
CA SER A 94 -3.84 9.98 9.19
C SER A 94 -3.52 11.47 9.35
N VAL A 95 -2.25 11.88 9.38
CA VAL A 95 -1.84 13.29 9.26
C VAL A 95 -1.20 13.52 7.90
N MET A 96 -2.02 13.82 6.90
CA MET A 96 -1.52 14.64 5.80
C MET A 96 -1.17 16.02 6.41
N PRO A 97 0.06 16.54 6.28
CA PRO A 97 0.32 17.93 6.64
C PRO A 97 -0.53 18.80 5.72
N GLU A 98 -1.29 19.73 6.29
CA GLU A 98 -1.89 20.83 5.55
C GLU A 98 -0.80 21.48 4.69
N VAL A 99 -0.90 21.31 3.38
CA VAL A 99 -0.09 22.05 2.41
C VAL A 99 -0.58 23.49 2.43
N SER A 100 0.31 24.40 2.86
CA SER A 100 0.16 25.86 2.84
C SER A 100 0.14 26.43 1.42
#